data_AF-A0A927UK28-F1
#
_entry.id   AF-A0A927UK28-F1
#
_cell.length_a   1.000
_cell.length_b   1.000
_cell.length_c   1.000
_cell.angle_alpha   90.00
_cell.angle_beta   90.00
_cell.angle_gamma   90.00
#
_symmetry.space_group_name_H-M   'P 1'
#
loop_
_entity.id
_entity.type
_entity.pdbx_description
1 polymer ?
#
loop_
_entity_poly.entity_id
_entity_poly.type
_entity_poly.pdbx_seq_one_letter_code
_entity_poly.pdbx_strand_id
1 'polypeptide(L)'
;MNKNLKGELTIMDSMNLKPNYTALGRKYGMDYRTVKKYHNGYKGRPKTRNKGSRLDYYKTEIADKLEIKRLTVQGVYEFMVKKYGFERIGTYANVNIKM
;
A
#
# COMPACT_ATOMS: atom_id res chain seq x y z
N MET A 1 13.65 8.74 2.38
CA MET A 1 14.65 9.81 2.23
C MET A 1 15.57 9.78 3.44
N ASN A 2 16.88 9.94 3.25
CA ASN A 2 17.83 10.05 4.35
C ASN A 2 17.45 11.23 5.28
N LYS A 3 17.39 11.00 6.60
CA LYS A 3 16.99 12.02 7.58
C LYS A 3 17.90 13.26 7.52
N ASN A 4 19.17 13.06 7.17
CA ASN A 4 20.19 14.12 7.12
C ASN A 4 19.96 15.09 5.94
N LEU A 5 19.61 14.58 4.76
CA LEU A 5 19.28 15.44 3.61
C LEU A 5 18.05 16.32 3.90
N LYS A 6 17.03 15.75 4.56
CA LYS A 6 15.82 16.50 4.91
C LYS A 6 16.16 17.69 5.82
N GLY A 7 17.00 17.45 6.82
CA GLY A 7 17.46 18.48 7.75
C GLY A 7 18.21 19.61 7.05
N GLU A 8 19.15 19.27 6.16
CA GLU A 8 19.95 20.24 5.41
C GLU A 8 19.10 21.12 4.48
N LEU A 9 18.10 20.52 3.80
CA LEU A 9 17.13 21.27 3.00
C LEU A 9 16.29 22.23 3.86
N THR A 10 15.78 21.78 5.02
CA THR A 10 15.01 22.66 5.91
C THR A 10 15.82 23.82 6.48
N ILE A 11 17.11 23.63 6.74
CA ILE A 11 18.00 24.70 7.20
C ILE A 11 18.18 25.74 6.08
N MET A 12 18.45 25.30 4.85
CA MET A 12 18.57 26.18 3.69
C MET A 12 17.28 26.98 3.43
N ASP A 13 16.13 26.32 3.55
CA ASP A 13 14.82 26.97 3.42
C ASP A 13 14.60 28.02 4.51
N SER A 14 14.96 27.73 5.77
CA SER A 14 14.84 28.69 6.88
C SER A 14 15.73 29.92 6.72
N MET A 15 16.86 29.76 6.02
CA MET A 15 17.79 30.84 5.72
C MET A 15 17.44 31.57 4.40
N ASN A 16 16.34 31.22 3.73
CA ASN A 16 15.97 31.70 2.40
C ASN A 16 17.08 31.52 1.35
N LEU A 17 17.91 30.48 1.50
CA LEU A 17 18.99 30.17 0.57
C LEU A 17 18.54 29.12 -0.45
N LYS A 18 18.83 29.36 -1.73
CA LYS A 18 18.54 28.39 -2.79
C LYS A 18 19.46 27.16 -2.67
N PRO A 19 18.93 25.94 -2.49
CA PRO A 19 19.77 24.75 -2.39
C PRO A 19 20.49 24.42 -3.70
N ASN A 20 21.76 24.03 -3.61
CA ASN A 20 22.46 23.40 -4.72
C ASN A 20 22.17 21.90 -4.76
N TYR A 21 21.16 21.50 -5.53
CA TYR A 21 20.71 20.11 -5.63
C TYR A 21 21.79 19.16 -6.16
N THR A 22 22.71 19.63 -7.01
CA THR A 22 23.77 18.79 -7.59
C THR A 22 24.83 18.45 -6.54
N ALA A 23 25.22 19.42 -5.71
CA ALA A 23 26.14 19.22 -4.60
C ALA A 23 25.52 18.28 -3.53
N LEU A 24 24.25 18.51 -3.18
CA LEU A 24 23.50 17.64 -2.27
C LEU A 24 23.38 16.22 -2.84
N GLY A 25 23.09 16.08 -4.14
CA GLY A 25 23.06 14.80 -4.81
C GLY A 25 24.39 14.03 -4.68
N ARG A 26 25.52 14.68 -4.97
CA ARG A 26 26.86 14.07 -4.81
C ARG A 26 27.16 13.68 -3.37
N LYS A 27 26.89 14.57 -2.40
CA LYS A 27 27.13 14.33 -0.97
C LYS A 27 26.37 13.11 -0.44
N TYR A 28 25.14 12.91 -0.89
CA TYR A 28 24.28 11.81 -0.44
C TYR A 28 24.16 10.64 -1.42
N GLY A 29 24.95 10.62 -2.51
CA GLY A 29 24.90 9.58 -3.53
C GLY A 29 23.55 9.45 -4.25
N MET A 30 22.83 10.56 -4.44
CA MET A 30 21.52 10.59 -5.10
C MET A 30 21.50 11.46 -6.35
N ASP A 31 20.63 11.14 -7.30
CA ASP A 31 20.34 12.02 -8.43
C ASP A 31 19.78 13.36 -7.92
N TYR A 32 20.35 14.48 -8.40
CA TYR A 32 19.91 15.83 -8.06
C TYR A 32 18.41 16.06 -8.33
N ARG A 33 17.85 15.41 -9.36
CA ARG A 33 16.41 15.46 -9.69
C ARG A 33 15.58 14.83 -8.57
N THR A 34 16.10 13.76 -7.97
CA THR A 34 15.47 13.09 -6.84
C THR A 34 15.50 14.00 -5.62
N VAL A 35 16.65 14.63 -5.32
CA VAL A 35 16.77 15.63 -4.24
C VAL A 35 15.78 16.78 -4.44
N LYS A 36 15.73 17.36 -5.64
CA LYS A 36 14.79 18.43 -6.00
C LYS A 36 13.33 17.98 -5.86
N LYS A 37 13.00 16.77 -6.32
CA LYS A 37 11.66 16.20 -6.22
C LYS A 37 11.22 16.06 -4.76
N TYR A 38 12.11 15.61 -3.88
CA TYR A 38 11.84 15.51 -2.45
C TYR A 38 11.76 16.89 -1.76
N HIS A 39 12.58 17.86 -2.19
CA HIS A 39 12.49 19.25 -1.73
C HIS A 39 11.12 19.86 -2.07
N ASN A 40 10.60 19.59 -3.29
CA ASN A 40 9.28 20.00 -3.74
C ASN A 40 8.11 19.25 -3.06
N GLY A 41 8.35 18.50 -1.98
CA GLY A 41 7.29 17.89 -1.18
C GLY A 41 6.92 16.45 -1.54
N TYR A 42 7.68 15.77 -2.41
CA TYR A 42 7.47 14.35 -2.64
C TYR A 42 7.76 13.52 -1.39
N LYS A 43 6.79 12.73 -0.92
CA LYS A 43 6.91 11.92 0.32
C LYS A 43 7.32 10.46 0.08
N GLY A 44 7.56 10.07 -1.18
CA GLY A 44 7.79 8.67 -1.55
C GLY A 44 6.49 7.95 -1.94
N ARG A 45 6.63 6.80 -2.61
CA ARG A 45 5.51 5.87 -2.78
C ARG A 45 5.27 5.13 -1.46
N PRO A 46 4.02 4.89 -1.06
CA PRO A 46 3.75 4.04 0.10
C PRO A 46 4.33 2.64 -0.15
N LYS A 47 4.87 2.02 0.91
CA LYS A 47 5.50 0.69 0.84
C LYS A 47 4.48 -0.39 0.46
N THR A 48 3.23 -0.21 0.87
CA THR A 48 2.11 -1.11 0.58
C THR A 48 1.04 -0.38 -0.20
N ARG A 49 0.45 -1.06 -1.18
CA ARG A 49 -0.71 -0.54 -1.91
C ARG A 49 -1.96 -0.82 -1.09
N ASN A 50 -2.70 0.22 -0.70
CA ASN A 50 -4.03 0.06 -0.13
C ASN A 50 -5.03 -0.26 -1.26
N LYS A 51 -5.08 -1.53 -1.67
CA LYS A 51 -6.08 -2.03 -2.64
C LYS A 51 -7.03 -2.97 -1.91
N GLY A 52 -8.31 -2.60 -1.86
CA GLY A 52 -9.37 -3.48 -1.37
C GLY A 52 -9.44 -4.77 -2.19
N SER A 53 -9.75 -5.88 -1.52
CA SER A 53 -10.11 -7.13 -2.20
C SER A 53 -11.55 -7.08 -2.64
N ARG A 54 -11.84 -7.79 -3.71
CA ARG A 54 -13.22 -7.99 -4.17
C ARG A 54 -14.09 -8.68 -3.11
N LEU A 55 -13.50 -9.49 -2.23
CA LEU A 55 -14.22 -10.16 -1.15
C LEU A 55 -14.46 -9.29 0.08
N ASP A 56 -13.92 -8.06 0.14
CA ASP A 56 -14.10 -7.19 1.31
C ASP A 56 -15.58 -6.83 1.52
N TYR A 57 -16.37 -6.76 0.43
CA TYR A 57 -17.82 -6.57 0.49
C TYR A 57 -18.56 -7.71 1.21
N TYR A 58 -17.99 -8.91 1.21
CA TYR A 58 -18.59 -10.13 1.76
C TYR A 58 -17.91 -10.59 3.05
N LYS A 59 -16.99 -9.80 3.59
CA LYS A 59 -16.10 -10.21 4.67
C LYS A 59 -16.87 -10.66 5.93
N THR A 60 -17.93 -9.93 6.28
CA THR A 60 -18.78 -10.25 7.44
C THR A 60 -19.51 -11.57 7.23
N GLU A 61 -20.21 -11.73 6.10
CA GLU A 61 -20.94 -12.97 5.79
C GLU A 61 -20.02 -14.19 5.72
N ILE A 62 -18.82 -14.06 5.14
CA ILE A 62 -17.84 -15.14 5.11
C ILE A 62 -17.38 -15.50 6.53
N ALA A 63 -17.11 -14.51 7.38
CA ALA A 63 -16.70 -14.73 8.77
C ALA A 63 -17.79 -15.44 9.57
N ASP A 64 -19.05 -14.99 9.46
CA ASP A 64 -20.20 -15.57 10.16
C ASP A 64 -20.41 -17.05 9.75
N LYS A 65 -20.19 -17.38 8.47
CA LYS A 65 -20.33 -18.76 7.99
C LYS A 65 -19.20 -19.66 8.47
N LEU A 66 -17.97 -19.17 8.51
CA LEU A 66 -16.84 -19.93 9.03
C LEU A 66 -16.96 -20.26 10.53
N GLU A 67 -17.68 -19.43 11.29
CA GLU A 67 -17.92 -19.67 12.72
C GLU A 67 -18.79 -20.91 12.96
N ILE A 68 -19.56 -21.34 11.95
CA ILE A 68 -20.38 -22.55 12.01
C ILE A 68 -19.45 -23.77 12.08
N LYS A 69 -19.46 -24.45 13.23
CA LYS A 69 -18.69 -25.68 13.46
C LYS A 69 -18.96 -26.71 12.35
N ARG A 70 -17.88 -27.34 11.87
CA ARG A 70 -17.85 -28.35 10.79
C ARG A 70 -18.02 -27.79 9.37
N LEU A 71 -18.15 -26.48 9.19
CA LEU A 71 -18.12 -25.88 7.86
C LEU A 71 -16.68 -25.71 7.39
N THR A 72 -16.38 -26.16 6.17
CA THR A 72 -15.07 -25.99 5.57
C THR A 72 -15.01 -24.68 4.77
N VAL A 73 -13.82 -24.13 4.59
CA VAL A 73 -13.56 -22.99 3.70
C VAL A 73 -14.12 -23.25 2.30
N GLN A 74 -14.01 -24.49 1.82
CA GLN A 74 -14.58 -24.91 0.53
C GLN A 74 -16.12 -24.85 0.53
N GLY A 75 -16.78 -25.33 1.58
CA GLY A 75 -18.23 -25.24 1.70
C GLY A 75 -18.73 -23.79 1.71
N VAL A 76 -18.01 -22.88 2.38
CA VAL A 76 -18.30 -21.44 2.33
C VAL A 76 -18.12 -20.88 0.92
N TYR A 77 -17.04 -21.25 0.23
CA TYR A 77 -16.80 -20.82 -1.15
C TYR A 77 -17.92 -21.27 -2.10
N GLU A 78 -18.29 -22.55 -2.06
CA GLU A 78 -19.36 -23.11 -2.90
C GLU A 78 -20.71 -22.42 -2.62
N PHE A 79 -21.01 -22.16 -1.35
CA PHE A 79 -22.18 -21.38 -0.95
C PHE A 79 -22.16 -19.96 -1.54
N MET A 80 -21.03 -19.26 -1.45
CA MET A 80 -20.89 -17.90 -1.94
C MET A 80 -21.01 -17.82 -3.47
N VAL A 81 -20.40 -18.78 -4.19
CA VAL A 81 -20.52 -18.86 -5.65
C VAL A 81 -21.95 -19.18 -6.07
N LYS A 82 -22.65 -20.07 -5.35
CA LYS A 82 -24.05 -20.40 -5.62
C LYS A 82 -24.98 -19.20 -5.40
N LYS A 83 -24.69 -18.36 -4.39
CA LYS A 83 -25.53 -17.21 -4.03
C LYS A 83 -25.26 -15.97 -4.89
N TYR A 84 -24.00 -15.66 -5.17
CA TYR A 84 -23.59 -14.39 -5.82
C TYR A 84 -22.98 -14.54 -7.21
N GLY A 85 -22.74 -15.78 -7.65
CA GLY A 85 -22.13 -16.08 -8.95
C GLY A 85 -20.61 -16.02 -8.95
N PHE A 86 -20.01 -16.75 -9.88
CA PHE A 86 -18.56 -16.84 -10.04
C PHE A 86 -17.91 -15.49 -10.37
N GLU A 87 -18.57 -14.63 -11.14
CA GLU A 87 -18.00 -13.33 -11.54
C GLU A 87 -17.70 -12.42 -10.35
N ARG A 88 -18.53 -12.47 -9.30
CA ARG A 88 -18.39 -11.64 -8.10
C ARG A 88 -17.42 -12.23 -7.08
N ILE A 89 -17.39 -13.56 -6.94
CA ILE A 89 -16.55 -14.25 -5.93
C ILE A 89 -15.17 -14.59 -6.52
N GLY A 90 -15.16 -15.16 -7.73
CA GLY A 90 -14.00 -15.68 -8.46
C GLY A 90 -13.52 -17.01 -7.93
N THR A 91 -12.20 -17.17 -7.92
CA THR A 91 -11.55 -18.42 -7.57
C THR A 91 -11.44 -18.60 -6.05
N TYR A 92 -11.44 -19.87 -5.64
CA TYR A 92 -11.28 -20.32 -4.26
C TYR A 92 -10.06 -19.70 -3.55
N ALA A 93 -8.95 -19.51 -4.27
CA ALA A 93 -7.73 -18.89 -3.74
C ALA A 93 -7.98 -17.52 -3.10
N ASN A 94 -8.94 -16.74 -3.62
CA ASN A 94 -9.27 -15.43 -3.04
C ASN A 94 -9.85 -15.54 -1.63
N VAL A 95 -10.62 -16.60 -1.37
CA VAL A 95 -11.27 -16.87 -0.08
C VAL A 95 -10.23 -17.35 0.93
N ASN A 96 -9.28 -18.19 0.50
CA ASN A 96 -8.25 -18.75 1.36
C ASN A 96 -7.14 -17.75 1.75
N ILE A 97 -6.78 -16.80 0.86
CA ILE A 97 -5.71 -15.81 1.11
C ILE A 97 -6.14 -14.69 2.07
N LYS A 98 -7.44 -14.54 2.34
CA LYS A 98 -8.02 -13.47 3.17
C LYS A 98 -8.65 -13.92 4.48
N MET A 99 -8.63 -15.23 4.77
CA MET A 99 -8.89 -15.78 6.11
C MET A 99 -7.63 -15.69 6.95
#